data_AF-A0A656GP96-F1
#
_entry.id   AF-A0A656GP96-F1
#
_cell.length_a   1.000
_cell.length_b   1.000
_cell.length_c   1.000
_cell.angle_alpha   90.00
_cell.angle_beta   90.00
_cell.angle_gamma   90.00
#
_symmetry.space_group_name_H-M   'P 1'
#
loop_
_entity.id
_entity.type
_entity.pdbx_description
1 polymer ?
#
loop_
_entity_poly.entity_id
_entity_poly.type
_entity_poly.pdbx_seq_one_letter_code
_entity_poly.pdbx_strand_id
1 'polypeptide(L)' 'MQLHEAFQLVEALGVEEANQLIQQEGWKLLAITQRERVGSVYVLGKARQVDPKPKNV' A
#
# COMPACT_ATOMS: atom_id res chain seq x y z
N MET A 1 -7.01 0.13 23.98
CA MET A 1 -7.55 0.26 22.61
C MET A 1 -6.39 0.07 21.64
N GLN A 2 -6.28 -1.08 20.98
CA GLN A 2 -5.25 -1.29 19.97
C GLN A 2 -5.71 -0.61 18.66
N LEU A 3 -5.06 0.51 18.32
CA LEU A 3 -5.20 1.09 16.98
C LEU A 3 -4.64 0.06 16.00
N HIS A 4 -5.51 -0.56 15.22
CA HIS A 4 -5.06 -1.28 14.04
C HIS A 4 -4.62 -0.21 13.05
N GLU A 5 -3.33 -0.16 12.72
CA GLU A 5 -2.84 0.71 11.65
C GLU A 5 -3.59 0.34 10.36
N ALA A 6 -4.42 1.25 9.88
CA ALA A 6 -5.23 1.03 8.68
C ALA A 6 -4.39 1.35 7.45
N PHE A 7 -3.90 0.31 6.76
CA PHE A 7 -3.21 0.45 5.49
C PHE A 7 -4.22 0.50 4.33
N GLN A 8 -3.98 1.37 3.35
CA GLN A 8 -4.60 1.24 2.03
C GLN A 8 -3.82 0.21 1.23
N LEU A 9 -4.51 -0.66 0.49
CA LEU A 9 -3.91 -1.73 -0.31
C LEU A 9 -4.26 -1.56 -1.80
N VAL A 10 -3.28 -1.77 -2.67
CA VAL A 10 -3.45 -1.82 -4.13
C VAL A 10 -2.67 -3.00 -4.70
N GLU A 11 -3.26 -3.71 -5.66
CA GLU A 11 -2.61 -4.77 -6.43
C GLU A 11 -2.20 -4.23 -7.80
N ALA A 12 -0.89 -4.19 -8.07
CA ALA A 12 -0.34 -3.83 -9.38
C ALA A 12 0.07 -5.11 -10.12
N LEU A 13 -0.31 -5.24 -11.39
CA LEU A 13 -0.05 -6.44 -12.19
C LEU A 13 1.30 -6.36 -12.93
N GLY A 14 1.90 -5.17 -13.00
CA GLY A 14 3.17 -4.92 -13.67
C GLY A 14 4.22 -4.27 -12.76
N VAL A 15 5.49 -4.55 -13.06
CA VAL A 15 6.66 -3.96 -12.37
C VAL A 15 6.71 -2.45 -12.52
N GLU A 16 6.34 -1.93 -13.70
CA GLU A 16 6.42 -0.50 -14.00
C GLU A 16 5.40 0.31 -13.18
N GLU A 17 4.13 -0.14 -13.14
CA GLU A 17 3.08 0.44 -12.30
C GLU A 17 3.46 0.39 -10.82
N ALA A 18 3.98 -0.76 -10.36
CA ALA A 18 4.40 -0.91 -8.97
C ALA A 18 5.53 0.08 -8.61
N ASN A 19 6.52 0.24 -9.49
CA ASN A 19 7.63 1.17 -9.28
C ASN A 19 7.17 2.63 -9.27
N GLN A 20 6.23 3.02 -10.13
CA GLN A 20 5.66 4.38 -10.12
C GLN A 20 4.98 4.67 -8.77
N LEU A 21 4.11 3.78 -8.30
CA LEU A 21 3.43 3.92 -7.02
C LEU A 21 4.40 4.00 -5.84
N ILE A 22 5.46 3.19 -5.86
CA ILE A 22 6.48 3.21 -4.80
C ILE A 22 7.27 4.52 -4.80
N GLN A 23 7.77 4.94 -5.96
CA GLN A 23 8.70 6.07 -6.06
C GLN A 23 8.01 7.43 -5.98
N GLN A 24 6.82 7.57 -6.58
CA GLN A 24 6.15 8.87 -6.71
C GLN A 24 5.12 9.09 -5.61
N GLU A 25 4.46 8.03 -5.16
CA GLU A 25 3.31 8.14 -4.27
C GLU A 25 3.58 7.58 -2.86
N GLY A 26 4.79 7.11 -2.59
CA GLY A 26 5.23 6.65 -1.27
C GLY A 26 4.54 5.36 -0.83
N TRP A 27 4.05 4.56 -1.77
CA TRP A 27 3.59 3.20 -1.48
C TRP A 27 4.77 2.30 -1.12
N LYS A 28 4.51 1.28 -0.31
CA LYS A 28 5.51 0.27 0.07
C LYS A 28 5.09 -1.11 -0.42
N LEU A 29 6.05 -1.86 -0.94
CA LEU A 29 5.81 -3.26 -1.28
C LEU A 29 5.57 -4.08 -0.01
N LEU A 30 4.43 -4.77 0.05
CA LEU A 30 4.08 -5.62 1.18
C LEU A 30 4.21 -7.10 0.84
N ALA A 31 3.83 -7.49 -0.38
CA ALA A 31 3.94 -8.86 -0.85
C ALA A 31 4.08 -8.93 -2.37
N ILE A 32 4.65 -10.03 -2.85
CA ILE A 32 4.61 -10.43 -4.26
C ILE A 32 3.90 -11.76 -4.31
N THR A 33 2.87 -11.85 -5.15
CA THR A 33 2.11 -13.08 -5.37
C THR A 33 2.16 -13.47 -6.83
N GLN A 34 1.82 -14.71 -7.17
CA GLN A 34 1.74 -15.16 -8.56
C GLN A 34 0.30 -15.56 -8.87
N ARG A 35 -0.20 -15.14 -10.04
CA ARG A 35 -1.49 -15.57 -10.58
C ARG A 35 -1.26 -16.24 -11.93
N GLU A 36 -1.78 -17.47 -12.08
CA GLU A 36 -1.49 -18.36 -13.23
C GLU A 36 -1.62 -17.71 -14.61
N ARG A 37 -2.55 -16.75 -14.79
CA ARG A 37 -2.79 -16.09 -16.10
C ARG A 37 -2.20 -14.70 -16.24
N VAL A 38 -1.72 -14.11 -15.15
CA VAL A 38 -1.32 -12.69 -15.11
C VAL A 38 0.17 -12.54 -14.78
N GLY A 39 0.78 -13.55 -14.16
CA GLY A 39 2.18 -13.52 -13.71
C GLY A 39 2.30 -12.96 -12.29
N SER A 40 3.38 -12.24 -12.04
CA SER A 40 3.68 -11.65 -10.73
C SER A 40 2.77 -10.45 -10.44
N VAL A 41 2.13 -10.45 -9.28
CA VAL A 41 1.29 -9.36 -8.78
C VAL A 41 1.95 -8.77 -7.53
N TYR A 42 2.10 -7.45 -7.53
CA TYR A 42 2.72 -6.68 -6.47
C TYR A 42 1.64 -6.07 -5.58
N VAL A 43 1.60 -6.47 -4.32
CA VAL A 43 0.67 -5.92 -3.32
C VAL A 43 1.37 -4.78 -2.60
N LEU A 44 0.84 -3.57 -2.77
CA LEU A 44 1.38 -2.35 -2.21
C LEU A 44 0.51 -1.82 -1.08
N GLY A 45 1.15 -1.29 -0.04
CA GLY A 45 0.53 -0.68 1.11
C GLY A 45 0.91 0.79 1.25
N LYS A 46 -0.07 1.64 1.56
CA LYS A 46 0.17 3.03 1.97
C LYS A 46 -0.44 3.28 3.34
N ALA A 47 0.38 3.81 4.25
CA ALA A 47 -0.12 4.20 5.56
C ALA A 47 -1.15 5.32 5.38
N ARG A 48 -2.34 5.17 5.95
CA ARG A 48 -3.24 6.31 6.06
C ARG A 48 -2.59 7.34 6.96
N GLN A 49 -2.53 8.59 6.50
CA GLN A 49 -2.28 9.71 7.40
C GLN A 49 -3.44 9.72 8.40
N VAL A 50 -3.16 9.28 9.62
CA VAL A 50 -4.09 9.47 10.73
C VAL A 50 -4.01 10.95 11.03
N ASP A 51 -5.06 11.70 10.70
CA ASP A 51 -5.14 13.11 11.09
C ASP A 51 -4.80 13.22 12.58
N PRO A 52 -3.90 14.13 12.99
CA PRO A 52 -3.59 14.30 14.39
C PRO A 52 -4.90 14.66 15.10
N LYS A 53 -5.36 13.73 15.94
CA LYS A 53 -6.58 13.85 16.73
C LYS A 53 -6.61 15.25 17.37
N PRO A 54 -7.67 16.06 17.19
CA PRO A 54 -7.71 17.38 17.80
C PRO A 54 -7.51 17.21 19.31
N LYS A 55 -6.52 17.92 19.87
CA LYS A 55 -6.37 18.03 21.32
C LYS A 55 -7.65 18.70 21.83
N ASN A 56 -8.53 17.92 22.46
CA ASN A 56 -9.63 18.49 23.23
C ASN A 56 -9.02 19.40 24.30
N VAL A 57 -9.47 20.66 24.27
CA VAL A 57 -9.17 21.73 25.22
C VAL A 57 -9.79 21.42 26.59
#